data_AF-A0A6A4UN42-F1
#
_entry.id   AF-A0A6A4UN42-F1
#
_cell.length_a   1.000
_cell.length_b   1.000
_cell.length_c   1.000
_cell.angle_alpha   90.00
_cell.angle_beta   90.00
_cell.angle_gamma   90.00
#
_symmetry.space_group_name_H-M   'P 1'
#
loop_
_entity.id
_entity.type
_entity.pdbx_description
1 polymer ?
#
loop_
_entity_poly.entity_id
_entity_poly.type
_entity_poly.pdbx_seq_one_letter_code
_entity_poly.pdbx_strand_id
1 'polypeptide(L)' 'MQIRNPVFTADGRIDVEVNFPSWGWLAFTADPSDVEAQGREIFAAALEMGPAPYTPPAEDAGAA' A
#
# COMPACT_ATOMS: atom_id res chain seq x y z
N MET A 1 14.91 1.19 5.21
CA MET A 1 13.45 1.41 5.25
C MET A 1 12.79 0.13 5.73
N GLN A 2 11.85 0.20 6.66
CA GLN A 2 11.09 -0.97 7.12
C GLN A 2 9.63 -0.81 6.71
N ILE A 3 9.11 -1.81 6.01
CA ILE A 3 7.73 -1.85 5.52
C ILE A 3 7.08 -3.20 5.87
N ARG A 4 5.76 -3.24 5.98
CA ARG A 4 5.00 -4.48 6.23
C ARG A 4 3.59 -4.42 5.66
N ASN A 5 2.95 -5.59 5.55
CA ASN A 5 1.56 -5.77 5.11
C ASN A 5 1.24 -5.11 3.75
N PRO A 6 2.04 -5.31 2.69
CA PRO A 6 1.73 -4.77 1.38
C PRO A 6 0.48 -5.44 0.78
N VAL A 7 -0.46 -4.64 0.27
CA VAL A 7 -1.69 -5.09 -0.40
C VAL A 7 -1.91 -4.22 -1.64
N PHE A 8 -2.20 -4.83 -2.78
CA PHE A 8 -2.59 -4.07 -3.96
C PHE A 8 -3.89 -3.29 -3.72
N THR A 9 -3.96 -2.09 -4.26
CA THR A 9 -5.20 -1.33 -4.41
C THR A 9 -5.88 -1.71 -5.72
N ALA A 10 -7.13 -1.27 -5.92
CA ALA A 10 -7.88 -1.49 -7.15
C ALA A 10 -7.21 -0.92 -8.41
N ASP A 11 -6.41 0.14 -8.26
CA ASP A 11 -5.74 0.87 -9.35
C ASP A 11 -4.27 0.45 -9.56
N GLY A 12 -3.81 -0.60 -8.86
CA GLY A 12 -2.46 -1.15 -9.04
C GLY A 12 -1.37 -0.44 -8.23
N ARG A 13 -1.72 0.51 -7.37
CA ARG A 13 -0.87 1.00 -6.29
C ARG A 13 -0.80 -0.04 -5.15
N ILE A 14 -0.02 0.24 -4.12
CA ILE A 14 0.16 -0.69 -3.00
C ILE A 14 -0.06 0.04 -1.68
N ASP A 15 -1.07 -0.36 -0.93
CA ASP A 15 -1.21 0.03 0.48
C ASP A 15 -0.22 -0.76 1.32
N VAL A 16 0.54 -0.06 2.16
CA VAL A 16 1.61 -0.63 2.97
C VAL A 16 1.77 0.15 4.28
N GLU A 17 2.25 -0.49 5.34
CA GLU A 17 2.67 0.21 6.55
C GLU A 17 4.18 0.50 6.52
N VAL A 18 4.57 1.74 6.77
CA VAL A 18 5.96 2.19 6.81
C VAL A 18 6.34 2.59 8.23
N ASN A 19 7.48 2.09 8.73
CA ASN A 19 7.98 2.49 10.04
C ASN A 19 8.77 3.80 9.94
N PHE A 20 8.24 4.87 10.53
CA PHE A 20 8.91 6.13 10.71
C PHE A 20 9.57 6.18 12.09
N PRO A 21 10.86 6.58 12.21
CA PRO A 21 11.58 6.55 13.49
C PRO A 21 10.89 7.27 14.66
N SER A 22 10.15 8.35 14.37
CA SER A 22 9.48 9.19 15.37
C SER A 22 8.01 8.85 15.61
N TRP A 23 7.33 8.23 14.63
CA TRP A 23 5.87 8.00 14.67
C TRP A 23 5.49 6.52 14.68
N GLY A 24 6.46 5.63 14.54
CA GLY A 24 6.20 4.19 14.41
C GLY A 24 5.60 3.84 13.05
N TRP A 25 4.76 2.82 13.03
CA TRP A 25 4.13 2.31 11.82
C TRP A 25 2.95 3.18 11.40
N LEU A 26 3.01 3.72 10.18
CA LEU A 26 1.93 4.50 9.58
C LEU A 26 1.52 3.89 8.24
N ALA A 27 0.22 3.98 7.94
CA ALA A 27 -0.30 3.59 6.63
C ALA A 27 0.17 4.56 5.55
N PHE A 28 0.52 4.01 4.39
CA PHE A 28 0.96 4.74 3.21
C PHE A 28 0.48 4.01 1.94
N THR A 29 0.04 4.76 0.94
CA THR A 29 -0.28 4.21 -0.39
C THR A 29 0.89 4.51 -1.31
N ALA A 30 1.68 3.49 -1.63
CA ALA A 30 2.83 3.60 -2.50
C ALA A 30 2.43 3.62 -3.97
N ASP A 31 3.00 4.57 -4.71
CA ASP A 31 2.67 4.83 -6.11
C ASP A 31 3.94 4.73 -6.97
N PRO A 32 3.95 3.93 -8.06
CA PRO A 32 5.11 3.87 -8.96
C PRO A 32 5.36 5.20 -9.69
N SER A 33 4.35 6.06 -9.76
CA SER A 33 4.37 7.39 -10.36
C SER A 33 4.44 8.54 -9.36
N ASP A 34 4.71 8.25 -8.08
CA ASP A 34 4.89 9.28 -7.05
C ASP A 34 5.92 10.32 -7.52
N VAL A 35 5.65 11.60 -7.29
CA VAL A 35 6.56 12.69 -7.65
C VAL A 35 7.83 12.65 -6.81
N GLU A 36 7.70 12.24 -5.55
CA GLU A 36 8.81 12.08 -4.61
C GLU A 36 9.51 10.73 -4.82
N ALA A 37 10.85 10.73 -4.75
CA ALA A 37 11.63 9.50 -4.93
C ALA A 37 11.28 8.41 -3.89
N GLN A 38 10.99 8.83 -2.66
CA GLN A 38 10.67 7.92 -1.57
C GLN A 38 9.41 7.08 -1.84
N GLY A 39 8.36 7.66 -2.42
CA GLY A 39 7.14 6.91 -2.74
C GLY A 39 7.39 5.79 -3.75
N ARG A 40 8.21 6.07 -4.78
CA ARG A 40 8.60 5.09 -5.80
C ARG A 40 9.51 3.99 -5.23
N GLU A 41 10.41 4.35 -4.31
CA GLU A 41 11.26 3.38 -3.60
C GLU A 41 10.44 2.46 -2.69
N ILE A 42 9.44 3.00 -1.98
CA ILE A 42 8.50 2.21 -1.18
C ILE A 42 7.71 1.26 -2.07
N PHE A 43 7.22 1.73 -3.23
CA PHE A 43 6.48 0.88 -4.17
C PHE A 43 7.33 -0.30 -4.66
N ALA A 44 8.57 -0.03 -5.10
CA ALA A 44 9.48 -1.08 -5.57
C ALA A 44 9.77 -2.11 -4.47
N ALA A 45 10.06 -1.66 -3.24
CA ALA A 45 10.31 -2.55 -2.12
C ALA A 45 9.08 -3.38 -1.73
N ALA A 46 7.88 -2.78 -1.77
CA ALA A 46 6.63 -3.49 -1.51
C ALA A 46 6.33 -4.54 -2.58
N LEU A 47 6.63 -4.25 -3.84
CA LEU A 47 6.47 -5.18 -4.96
C LEU A 47 7.39 -6.41 -4.81
N GLU A 48 8.64 -6.21 -4.40
CA GLU A 48 9.60 -7.30 -4.14
C GLU A 48 9.15 -8.23 -3.00
N MET A 49 8.35 -7.74 -2.04
CA MET A 49 7.79 -8.56 -0.96
C MET A 49 6.63 -9.48 -1.41
N GLY A 50 6.05 -9.24 -2.58
CA GLY A 50 4.85 -9.94 -3.04
C GLY A 50 3.58 -9.46 -2.33
N PRO A 51 2.98 -8.33 -2.75
CA PRO A 51 1.77 -7.79 -2.14
C PRO A 51 0.61 -8.78 -2.20
N ALA A 52 -0.21 -8.79 -1.16
CA ALA A 52 -1.48 -9.52 -1.21
C ALA A 52 -2.39 -8.91 -2.30
N PRO A 53 -3.24 -9.72 -2.95
CA PRO A 53 -4.16 -9.21 -3.96
C PRO A 53 -5.21 -8.28 -3.36
N TYR A 54 -5.64 -7.29 -4.14
CA TYR A 54 -6.79 -6.44 -3.78
C TYR A 54 -8.06 -7.28 -3.62
N THR A 55 -8.80 -7.04 -2.54
CA THR A 55 -10.15 -7.58 -2.35
C THR A 55 -11.14 -6.43 -2.38
N PRO A 56 -12.08 -6.38 -3.36
CA PRO A 56 -13.09 -5.35 -3.38
C PRO A 56 -13.99 -5.44 -2.14
N PRO A 57 -14.50 -4.31 -1.63
CA PRO A 57 -15.54 -4.32 -0.60
C PRO A 57 -16.70 -5.21 -1.05
N ALA A 58 -17.28 -5.96 -0.12
CA ALA A 58 -18.53 -6.67 -0.41
C ALA A 58 -19.58 -5.62 -0.81
N GLU A 59 -20.26 -5.82 -1.94
CA GLU A 59 -21.44 -5.01 -2.26
C GLU A 59 -22.43 -5.17 -1.10
N ASP A 60 -22.83 -4.07 -0.47
CA ASP A 60 -23.90 -4.08 0.52
C ASP A 60 -25.16 -4.63 -0.17
N ALA A 61 -25.52 -5.88 0.12
CA ALA A 61 -26.77 -6.50 -0.31
C ALA A 61 -27.96 -5.95 0.49
N GLY A 62 -28.08 -4.63 0.61
CA GLY A 62 -28.90 -3.96 1.62
C GLY A 62 -29.44 -2.60 1.19
N ALA A 63 -30.09 -2.54 0.02
CA ALA A 63 -31.04 -1.48 -0.30
C ALA A 63 -32.14 -2.01 -1.23
N ALA A 64 -33.14 -2.67 -0.65
CA ALA A 64 -34.43 -2.94 -1.26
C ALA A 64 -35.54 -2.69 -0.23
#